data_AF-A0A3C0K8J8-F1
#
_entry.id   AF-A0A3C0K8J8-F1
#
_cell.length_a   1.000
_cell.length_b   1.000
_cell.length_c   1.000
_cell.angle_alpha   90.00
_cell.angle_beta   90.00
_cell.angle_gamma   90.00
#
_symmetry.space_group_name_H-M   'P 1'
#
loop_
_entity.id
_entity.type
_entity.pdbx_description
1 polymer ?
#
loop_
_entity_poly.entity_id
_entity_poly.type
_entity_poly.pdbx_seq_one_letter_code
_entity_poly.pdbx_strand_id
1 'polypeptide(L)'
;MAPAPVPEPVTAPEVAEVPAADEAAEGAATAAPPAGPEHPIGPEAAGDEPPLAPVHNLDDADPLMREQLAQLLSRRDVLDFFQLDGVVRRIVVTVDNLGRPQAPARIWPVNPTPGRFTTDKRADGIETI
;
A
#
# COMPACT_ATOMS: atom_id res chain seq x y z
N MET A 1 -7.24 -35.88 -42.91
CA MET A 1 -7.42 -35.65 -44.35
C MET A 1 -7.80 -34.18 -44.52
N ALA A 2 -6.86 -33.36 -45.00
CA ALA A 2 -7.09 -31.94 -45.29
C ALA A 2 -8.07 -31.78 -46.48
N PRO A 3 -8.69 -30.61 -46.71
CA PRO A 3 -7.96 -29.43 -47.20
C PRO A 3 -8.34 -28.09 -46.54
N ALA A 4 -7.40 -27.15 -46.61
CA ALA A 4 -7.57 -25.74 -46.25
C ALA A 4 -8.45 -24.99 -47.27
N PRO A 5 -9.16 -23.92 -46.87
CA PRO A 5 -9.47 -22.82 -47.77
C PRO A 5 -8.35 -21.77 -47.74
N VAL A 6 -7.83 -21.51 -48.92
CA VAL A 6 -6.85 -20.51 -49.33
C VAL A 6 -7.45 -19.10 -49.14
N PRO A 7 -6.69 -18.09 -48.65
CA PRO A 7 -7.16 -16.71 -48.65
C PRO A 7 -7.05 -16.11 -50.06
N GLU A 8 -8.17 -15.66 -50.62
CA GLU A 8 -8.20 -14.87 -51.85
C GLU A 8 -8.17 -13.35 -51.56
N PRO A 9 -7.60 -12.56 -52.49
CA PRO A 9 -7.00 -11.26 -52.21
C PRO A 9 -8.03 -10.13 -52.32
N VAL A 10 -7.95 -9.18 -51.40
CA VAL A 10 -8.64 -7.89 -51.57
C VAL A 10 -7.58 -6.84 -51.90
N THR A 11 -7.46 -6.57 -53.19
CA THR A 11 -6.86 -5.34 -53.72
C THR A 11 -7.76 -4.17 -53.34
N ALA A 12 -7.20 -3.13 -52.73
CA ALA A 12 -7.75 -1.79 -52.83
C ALA A 12 -6.59 -0.78 -52.98
N PRO A 13 -6.74 0.24 -53.83
CA PRO A 13 -5.63 0.87 -54.52
C PRO A 13 -5.33 2.29 -54.03
N GLU A 14 -4.20 2.79 -54.55
CA GLU A 14 -3.90 4.18 -54.87
C GLU A 14 -3.74 5.19 -53.73
N VAL A 15 -2.47 5.58 -53.59
CA VAL A 15 -1.98 6.79 -52.94
C VAL A 15 -2.56 8.01 -53.63
N ALA A 16 -3.27 8.86 -52.88
CA ALA A 16 -3.53 10.24 -53.27
C ALA A 16 -2.69 11.15 -52.37
N GLU A 17 -1.63 11.73 -52.94
CA GLU A 17 -0.88 12.85 -52.36
C GLU A 17 -1.82 14.04 -52.14
N VAL A 18 -1.76 14.64 -50.96
CA VAL A 18 -2.41 15.93 -50.65
C VAL A 18 -1.29 16.92 -50.31
N PRO A 19 -1.28 18.11 -50.94
CA PRO A 19 -0.11 19.00 -51.00
C PRO A 19 0.17 19.67 -49.65
N ALA A 20 1.45 19.91 -49.40
CA ALA A 20 1.90 20.83 -48.36
C ALA A 20 1.65 22.28 -48.80
N ALA A 21 0.88 23.03 -48.02
CA ALA A 21 0.97 24.49 -47.94
C ALA A 21 0.43 24.93 -46.57
N ASP A 22 1.35 25.52 -45.79
CA ASP A 22 1.19 26.52 -44.75
C ASP A 22 -0.19 27.22 -44.72
N GLU A 23 -0.82 27.33 -43.54
CA GLU A 23 -0.79 28.53 -42.70
C GLU A 23 -1.88 28.46 -41.60
N ALA A 24 -1.69 29.29 -40.57
CA ALA A 24 -2.62 29.63 -39.49
C ALA A 24 -2.72 28.65 -38.30
N ALA A 25 -1.92 28.99 -37.30
CA ALA A 25 -2.12 28.64 -35.91
C ALA A 25 -3.54 28.98 -35.43
N GLU A 26 -4.20 28.01 -34.79
CA GLU A 26 -5.11 28.30 -33.69
C GLU A 26 -4.83 27.28 -32.58
N GLY A 27 -4.18 27.77 -31.53
CA GLY A 27 -3.66 26.96 -30.45
C GLY A 27 -4.78 26.24 -29.71
N ALA A 28 -4.92 24.95 -29.97
CA ALA A 28 -5.42 24.04 -28.96
C ALA A 28 -4.30 23.91 -27.91
N ALA A 29 -4.26 24.84 -26.96
CA ALA A 29 -3.46 24.67 -25.77
C ALA A 29 -3.95 23.41 -25.07
N THR A 30 -3.26 22.28 -25.31
CA THR A 30 -3.32 21.12 -24.44
C THR A 30 -3.00 21.62 -23.04
N ALA A 31 -4.00 21.67 -22.17
CA ALA A 31 -3.78 21.93 -20.76
C ALA A 31 -2.75 20.92 -20.29
N ALA A 32 -1.58 21.41 -19.86
CA ALA A 32 -0.55 20.55 -19.32
C ALA A 32 -1.14 19.76 -18.14
N PRO A 33 -0.89 18.44 -18.04
CA PRO A 33 -1.33 17.68 -16.89
C PRO A 33 -0.76 18.34 -15.62
N PRO A 34 -1.50 18.32 -14.49
CA PRO A 34 -1.07 18.97 -13.26
C PRO A 34 0.35 18.50 -12.91
N ALA A 35 1.27 19.46 -12.85
CA ALA A 35 2.67 19.20 -12.58
C ALA A 35 2.85 18.99 -11.08
N GLY A 36 2.79 17.73 -10.64
CA GLY A 36 3.19 17.31 -9.30
C GLY A 36 2.13 16.52 -8.54
N PRO A 37 2.53 15.89 -7.41
CA PRO A 37 1.60 15.17 -6.54
C PRO A 37 0.58 16.14 -5.93
N GLU A 38 -0.69 15.73 -5.87
CA GLU A 38 -1.77 16.55 -5.28
C GLU A 38 -1.58 16.81 -3.78
N HIS A 39 -0.74 16.00 -3.11
CA HIS A 39 -0.43 16.10 -1.69
C HIS A 39 1.09 16.03 -1.44
N PRO A 40 1.83 17.13 -1.65
CA PRO A 40 3.24 17.17 -1.30
C PRO A 40 3.40 17.09 0.23
N ILE A 41 4.27 16.19 0.71
CA ILE A 41 4.67 16.15 2.12
C ILE A 41 5.54 17.39 2.39
N GLY A 42 5.11 18.22 3.32
CA GLY A 42 5.88 19.38 3.77
C GLY A 42 7.13 18.98 4.57
N PRO A 43 8.08 19.89 4.78
CA PRO A 43 9.18 19.64 5.69
C PRO A 43 8.65 19.29 7.09
N GLU A 44 9.30 18.34 7.75
CA GLU A 44 8.93 17.92 9.09
C GLU A 44 8.94 19.14 10.03
N ALA A 45 7.82 19.40 10.70
CA ALA A 45 7.76 20.47 11.68
C ALA A 45 8.76 20.14 12.78
N ALA A 46 9.67 21.07 13.08
CA ALA A 46 10.58 20.93 14.21
C ALA A 46 9.74 20.88 15.50
N GLY A 47 9.43 19.67 15.95
CA GLY A 47 8.85 19.43 17.26
C GLY A 47 9.86 19.77 18.35
N ASP A 48 9.36 19.99 19.57
CA ASP A 48 10.18 20.20 20.77
C ASP A 48 10.82 18.89 21.28
N GLU A 49 10.58 17.78 20.58
CA GLU A 49 11.07 16.46 20.97
C GLU A 49 12.54 16.31 20.58
N PRO A 50 13.43 15.91 21.51
CA PRO A 50 14.82 15.63 21.18
C PRO A 50 14.90 14.57 20.08
N PRO A 51 15.86 14.70 19.14
CA PRO A 51 16.03 13.72 18.08
C PRO A 51 16.24 12.33 18.71
N LEU A 52 15.47 11.35 18.23
CA LEU A 52 15.69 9.95 18.59
C LEU A 52 17.12 9.56 18.19
N ALA A 53 17.82 8.89 19.10
CA ALA A 53 19.15 8.37 18.79
C ALA A 53 19.05 7.43 17.58
N PRO A 54 19.93 7.60 16.57
CA PRO A 54 19.88 6.76 15.38
C PRO A 54 20.13 5.30 15.77
N VAL A 55 19.18 4.43 15.44
CA VAL A 55 19.35 2.98 15.52
C VAL A 55 20.14 2.52 14.30
N HIS A 56 21.42 2.17 14.52
CA HIS A 56 22.31 1.73 13.45
C HIS A 56 22.12 0.24 13.09
N ASN A 57 21.60 -0.57 14.02
CA ASN A 57 21.28 -1.98 13.80
C ASN A 57 19.82 -2.26 14.18
N LEU A 58 19.16 -3.11 13.39
CA LEU A 58 17.78 -3.53 13.62
C LEU A 58 17.62 -4.33 14.93
N ASP A 59 18.64 -5.06 15.34
CA ASP A 59 18.61 -5.82 16.60
C ASP A 59 18.63 -4.90 17.84
N ASP A 60 19.14 -3.67 17.69
CA ASP A 60 19.14 -2.64 18.75
C ASP A 60 17.83 -1.83 18.80
N ALA A 61 16.96 -1.96 17.79
CA ALA A 61 15.72 -1.21 17.70
C ALA A 61 14.59 -1.75 18.59
N ASP A 62 14.58 -3.06 18.85
CA ASP A 62 13.58 -3.70 19.70
C ASP A 62 13.60 -3.15 21.16
N PRO A 63 14.77 -3.00 21.84
CA PRO A 63 14.84 -2.34 23.15
C PRO A 63 14.23 -0.94 23.17
N LEU A 64 14.57 -0.12 22.18
CA LEU A 64 14.06 1.25 22.08
C LEU A 64 12.55 1.25 21.87
N MET A 65 12.03 0.40 20.98
CA MET A 65 10.60 0.29 20.73
C MET A 65 9.84 -0.12 22.00
N ARG A 66 10.36 -1.06 22.80
CA ARG A 66 9.75 -1.46 24.07
C ARG A 66 9.64 -0.31 25.07
N GLU A 67 10.67 0.54 25.14
CA GLU A 67 10.67 1.70 26.04
C GLU A 67 9.66 2.77 25.58
N GLN A 68 9.60 3.06 24.28
CA GLN A 68 8.62 4.00 23.72
C GLN A 68 7.18 3.49 23.91
N LEU A 69 6.92 2.20 23.67
CA LEU A 69 5.60 1.61 23.90
C LEU A 69 5.18 1.71 25.37
N ALA A 70 6.12 1.55 26.31
CA ALA A 70 5.86 1.69 27.74
C ALA A 70 5.62 3.14 28.21
N GLN A 71 5.93 4.13 27.37
CA GLN A 71 5.55 5.53 27.61
C GLN A 71 4.12 5.83 27.15
N LEU A 72 3.62 5.08 26.15
CA LEU A 72 2.27 5.24 25.61
C LEU A 72 1.23 4.37 26.32
N LEU A 73 1.64 3.18 26.74
CA LEU A 73 0.81 2.13 27.33
C LEU A 73 1.40 1.71 28.67
N SER A 74 0.58 1.14 29.56
CA SER A 74 1.13 0.54 30.76
C SER A 74 2.05 -0.63 30.38
N ARG A 75 3.13 -0.85 31.15
CA ARG A 75 4.04 -1.98 30.93
C ARG A 75 3.31 -3.33 30.86
N ARG A 76 2.22 -3.46 31.61
CA ARG A 76 1.37 -4.65 31.60
C ARG A 76 0.65 -4.80 30.26
N ASP A 77 0.00 -3.76 29.77
CA ASP A 77 -0.73 -3.82 28.49
C ASP A 77 0.22 -4.11 27.33
N VAL A 78 1.44 -3.55 27.36
CA VAL A 78 2.48 -3.86 26.36
C VAL A 78 2.79 -5.36 26.32
N LEU A 79 2.92 -6.02 27.48
CA LEU A 79 3.17 -7.45 27.57
C LEU A 79 1.94 -8.31 27.21
N ASP A 80 0.74 -7.84 27.56
CA ASP A 80 -0.50 -8.56 27.31
C ASP A 80 -0.88 -8.52 25.82
N PHE A 81 -0.57 -7.43 25.09
CA PHE A 81 -0.97 -7.25 23.70
C PHE A 81 0.13 -7.47 22.66
N PHE A 82 1.41 -7.28 22.97
CA PHE A 82 2.47 -7.31 21.97
C PHE A 82 3.43 -8.49 22.12
N GLN A 83 3.90 -8.99 20.97
CA GLN A 83 5.01 -9.93 20.87
C GLN A 83 6.32 -9.14 20.80
N LEU A 84 6.97 -8.94 21.95
CA LEU A 84 8.12 -8.02 22.10
C LEU A 84 9.45 -8.53 21.54
N ASP A 85 9.54 -9.83 21.23
CA ASP A 85 10.72 -10.44 20.60
C ASP A 85 10.63 -10.32 19.07
N GLY A 86 11.57 -9.61 18.47
CA GLY A 86 11.56 -9.28 17.04
C GLY A 86 10.41 -8.35 16.65
N VAL A 87 9.90 -7.52 17.59
CA VAL A 87 8.69 -6.72 17.39
C VAL A 87 8.78 -5.80 16.19
N VAL A 88 9.95 -5.16 15.97
CA VAL A 88 10.17 -4.29 14.81
C VAL A 88 10.07 -5.11 13.52
N ARG A 89 10.74 -6.27 13.48
CA ARG A 89 10.69 -7.18 12.30
C ARG A 89 9.27 -7.66 12.03
N ARG A 90 8.51 -8.01 13.08
CA ARG A 90 7.10 -8.43 12.95
C ARG A 90 6.23 -7.33 12.37
N ILE A 91 6.38 -6.08 12.84
CA ILE A 91 5.66 -4.92 12.30
C ILE A 91 6.03 -4.70 10.83
N VAL A 92 7.32 -4.67 10.49
CA VAL A 92 7.79 -4.50 9.11
C VAL A 92 7.22 -5.58 8.20
N VAL A 93 7.22 -6.84 8.64
CA VAL A 93 6.60 -7.95 7.89
C VAL A 93 5.11 -7.72 7.70
N THR A 94 4.38 -7.20 8.69
CA THR A 94 2.95 -6.88 8.49
C THR A 94 2.72 -5.75 7.49
N VAL A 95 3.55 -4.70 7.51
CA VAL A 95 3.45 -3.57 6.57
C VAL A 95 3.79 -4.01 5.15
N ASP A 96 4.87 -4.79 4.99
CA ASP A 96 5.27 -5.34 3.69
C ASP A 96 4.21 -6.31 3.11
N ASN A 97 3.47 -7.00 3.98
CA ASN A 97 2.39 -7.89 3.54
C ASN A 97 1.06 -7.18 3.23
N LEU A 98 0.95 -5.85 3.37
CA LEU A 98 -0.31 -5.13 3.07
C LEU A 98 -0.73 -5.23 1.60
N GLY A 99 0.24 -5.40 0.68
CA GLY A 99 -0.05 -5.61 -0.74
C GLY A 99 -0.54 -7.02 -1.09
N ARG A 100 -0.59 -7.94 -0.10
CA ARG A 100 -0.99 -9.33 -0.30
C ARG A 100 -2.34 -9.61 0.38
N PRO A 101 -3.16 -10.53 -0.17
CA PRO A 101 -4.46 -10.84 0.41
C PRO A 101 -4.39 -11.58 1.75
N GLN A 102 -3.20 -12.00 2.20
CA GLN A 102 -3.02 -12.83 3.38
C GLN A 102 -1.80 -12.36 4.18
N ALA A 103 -2.00 -12.15 5.49
CA ALA A 103 -0.93 -11.87 6.44
C ALA A 103 -0.50 -13.16 7.17
N PRO A 104 0.80 -13.47 7.26
CA PRO A 104 1.28 -14.71 7.88
C PRO A 104 1.01 -14.72 9.40
N ALA A 105 0.09 -15.59 9.83
CA ALA A 105 -0.37 -15.68 11.22
C ALA A 105 0.73 -15.92 12.27
N ARG A 106 1.87 -16.50 11.86
CA ARG A 106 2.99 -16.83 12.76
C ARG A 106 3.85 -15.64 13.15
N ILE A 107 3.82 -14.55 12.37
CA ILE A 107 4.72 -13.40 12.52
C ILE A 107 3.90 -12.14 12.85
N TRP A 108 2.73 -12.29 13.48
CA TRP A 108 2.01 -11.11 13.99
C TRP A 108 2.80 -10.40 15.09
N PRO A 109 2.75 -9.05 15.12
CA PRO A 109 3.36 -8.24 16.17
C PRO A 109 2.56 -8.26 17.49
N VAL A 110 1.34 -8.79 17.47
CA VAL A 110 0.43 -8.82 18.62
C VAL A 110 0.15 -10.24 19.08
N ASN A 111 -0.22 -10.35 20.36
CA ASN A 111 -0.74 -11.58 20.93
C ASN A 111 -2.14 -11.86 20.37
N PRO A 112 -2.44 -13.12 20.02
CA PRO A 112 -3.78 -13.48 19.58
C PRO A 112 -4.79 -13.26 20.70
N THR A 113 -5.98 -12.74 20.36
CA THR A 113 -7.06 -12.56 21.33
C THR A 113 -7.38 -13.91 21.99
N PRO A 114 -7.36 -13.98 23.34
CA PRO A 114 -7.68 -15.20 24.03
C PRO A 114 -9.16 -15.58 23.83
N GLY A 115 -9.43 -16.88 23.77
CA GLY A 115 -10.79 -17.42 23.66
C GLY A 115 -11.28 -17.57 22.22
N ARG A 116 -12.57 -17.88 22.09
CA ARG A 116 -13.28 -17.99 20.81
C ARG A 116 -14.30 -16.85 20.77
N PHE A 117 -14.39 -16.18 19.62
CA PHE A 117 -15.51 -15.27 19.37
C PHE A 117 -16.82 -16.05 19.44
N THR A 118 -17.72 -15.62 20.32
CA THR A 118 -19.08 -16.16 20.43
C THR A 118 -20.03 -15.26 19.65
N THR A 119 -20.80 -15.83 18.74
CA THR A 119 -21.88 -15.12 18.05
C THR A 119 -23.20 -15.40 18.76
N ASP A 120 -23.96 -14.37 19.11
CA ASP A 120 -25.34 -14.54 19.54
C ASP A 120 -26.21 -14.91 18.32
N LYS A 121 -26.80 -16.10 18.34
CA LYS A 121 -27.73 -16.51 17.29
C LYS A 121 -29.09 -15.89 17.56
N ARG A 122 -29.36 -14.70 16.99
CA ARG A 122 -30.71 -14.12 16.98
C ARG A 122 -31.58 -14.86 15.94
N ALA A 123 -32.85 -15.09 16.28
CA ALA A 123 -33.78 -15.92 15.49
C ALA A 123 -34.06 -15.39 14.07
N ASP A 124 -33.81 -14.10 13.81
CA ASP A 124 -34.37 -13.40 12.64
C ASP A 124 -33.32 -12.81 11.67
N GLY A 125 -32.06 -13.24 11.77
CA GLY A 125 -31.10 -13.18 10.65
C GLY A 125 -30.72 -11.81 10.06
N ILE A 126 -30.97 -10.69 10.74
CA ILE A 126 -30.44 -9.38 10.33
C ILE A 126 -29.82 -8.70 11.54
N GLU A 127 -28.51 -8.42 11.45
CA GLU A 127 -27.88 -7.44 12.32
C GLU A 127 -27.05 -6.48 11.47
N THR A 128 -27.49 -5.23 11.47
CA THR A 128 -26.68 -4.07 11.13
C THR A 128 -25.76 -3.81 12.32
N ILE A 129 -24.46 -3.77 12.06
CA ILE A 129 -23.41 -3.33 13.00
C ILE A 129 -23.35 -1.81 12.97
#